data_AF-A0A9E3QSB6-F1
#
_entry.id   AF-A0A9E3QSB6-F1
#
_cell.length_a   1.000
_cell.length_b   1.000
_cell.length_c   1.000
_cell.angle_alpha   90.00
_cell.angle_beta   90.00
_cell.angle_gamma   90.00
#
_symmetry.space_group_name_H-M   'P 1'
#
loop_
_entity.id
_entity.type
_entity.pdbx_description
1 polymer ?
#
loop_
_entity_poly.entity_id
_entity_poly.type
_entity_poly.pdbx_seq_one_letter_code
_entity_poly.pdbx_strand_id
1 'polypeptide(L)'
;MTRRARLWLCFPPVVLCLLDHALTIWGQPPWYWQSRFAFPAEEAPHGRWLLQQHPALFAGGSLIWCLAYAGAILLLPRRAALTVALALVIGHTWGSATWLVSWLTYRSSGYWLSLLLFLSSAALFVVALERSLGESP
;
A
#
# COMPACT_ATOMS: atom_id res chain seq x y z
N MET A 1 -1.06 6.34 24.35
CA MET A 1 -0.99 7.08 23.06
C MET A 1 -2.32 7.73 22.82
N THR A 2 -2.32 9.03 22.54
CA THR A 2 -3.53 9.77 22.17
C THR A 2 -4.07 9.30 20.81
N ARG A 3 -5.32 9.65 20.46
CA ARG A 3 -5.85 9.37 19.11
C ARG A 3 -5.02 10.05 18.02
N ARG A 4 -4.59 11.30 18.28
CA ARG A 4 -3.75 12.08 17.36
C ARG A 4 -2.41 11.39 17.09
N ALA A 5 -1.76 10.84 18.13
CA ALA A 5 -0.57 10.03 17.99
C ALA A 5 -0.78 8.81 17.07
N ARG A 6 -1.94 8.15 17.17
CA ARG A 6 -2.26 6.98 16.34
C ARG A 6 -2.59 7.32 14.88
N LEU A 7 -3.04 8.55 14.59
CA LEU A 7 -3.25 9.00 13.21
C LEU A 7 -1.93 9.06 12.43
N TRP A 8 -0.83 9.44 13.09
CA TRP A 8 0.50 9.38 12.48
C TRP A 8 0.87 7.96 12.04
N LEU A 9 0.53 6.93 12.82
CA LEU A 9 0.78 5.54 12.44
C LEU A 9 -0.07 5.06 11.24
N CYS A 10 -1.21 5.70 10.97
CA CYS A 10 -2.04 5.37 9.81
C CYS A 10 -1.47 5.97 8.52
N PHE A 11 -0.67 7.03 8.61
CA PHE A 11 -0.23 7.78 7.44
C PHE A 11 0.68 6.97 6.49
N PRO A 12 1.78 6.34 6.94
CA PRO A 12 2.62 5.52 6.05
C PRO A 12 1.88 4.40 5.32
N PRO A 13 1.07 3.53 5.98
CA PRO A 13 0.38 2.47 5.27
C PRO A 13 -0.68 3.00 4.29
N VAL A 14 -1.37 4.12 4.59
CA VAL A 14 -2.29 4.75 3.63
C VAL A 14 -1.56 5.24 2.39
N VAL A 15 -0.47 5.97 2.53
CA VAL A 15 0.29 6.47 1.38
C VAL A 15 0.79 5.32 0.50
N LEU A 16 1.35 4.28 1.11
CA LEU A 16 1.89 3.15 0.37
C LEU A 16 0.81 2.26 -0.25
N CYS A 17 -0.32 2.07 0.44
CA CYS A 17 -1.49 1.38 -0.12
C CYS A 17 -2.03 2.10 -1.37
N LEU A 18 -2.14 3.43 -1.31
CA LEU A 18 -2.58 4.21 -2.46
C LEU A 18 -1.60 4.13 -3.63
N LEU A 19 -0.29 4.19 -3.35
CA LEU A 19 0.74 4.02 -4.37
C LEU A 19 0.66 2.64 -5.01
N ASP A 20 0.64 1.58 -4.20
CA ASP A 20 0.58 0.18 -4.64
C ASP A 20 -0.64 -0.08 -5.52
N HIS A 21 -1.82 0.35 -5.07
CA HIS A 21 -3.05 0.18 -5.82
C HIS A 21 -3.12 1.06 -7.08
N ALA A 22 -2.54 2.27 -7.06
CA ALA A 22 -2.42 3.10 -8.26
C ALA A 22 -1.49 2.44 -9.28
N LEU A 23 -0.34 1.92 -8.84
CA LEU A 23 0.57 1.13 -9.65
C LEU A 23 -0.07 -0.17 -10.13
N THR A 24 -1.00 -0.76 -9.37
CA THR A 24 -1.73 -1.96 -9.77
C THR A 24 -2.71 -1.69 -10.90
N ILE A 25 -3.49 -0.61 -10.81
CA ILE A 25 -4.43 -0.24 -11.88
C ILE A 25 -3.66 0.22 -13.11
N TRP A 26 -2.74 1.17 -12.95
CA TRP A 26 -1.92 1.66 -14.06
C TRP A 26 -1.09 0.51 -14.66
N GLY A 27 -0.64 -0.37 -13.77
CA GLY A 27 0.10 -1.62 -13.91
C GLY A 27 -0.36 -2.56 -15.00
N GLN A 28 -1.65 -2.55 -15.27
CA GLN A 28 -2.26 -3.61 -16.03
C GLN A 28 -1.81 -3.60 -17.50
N PRO A 29 -1.47 -4.79 -18.03
CA PRO A 29 -0.98 -4.92 -19.40
C PRO A 29 -2.08 -4.60 -20.43
N PRO A 30 -1.72 -4.30 -21.70
CA PRO A 30 -2.70 -3.93 -22.73
C PRO A 30 -3.84 -4.95 -22.93
N TRP A 31 -3.55 -6.25 -22.79
CA TRP A 31 -4.56 -7.30 -22.94
C TRP A 31 -5.61 -7.30 -21.82
N TYR A 32 -5.30 -6.82 -20.62
CA TYR A 32 -6.30 -6.65 -19.56
C TYR A 32 -7.38 -5.65 -20.01
N TRP A 33 -6.97 -4.51 -20.57
CA TRP A 33 -7.88 -3.48 -21.05
C TRP A 33 -8.68 -3.93 -22.29
N GLN A 34 -8.02 -4.61 -23.23
CA GLN A 34 -8.65 -5.08 -24.48
C GLN A 34 -9.65 -6.22 -24.24
N SER A 35 -9.38 -7.08 -23.25
CA SER A 35 -10.25 -8.21 -22.90
C SER A 35 -11.45 -7.83 -22.04
N ARG A 36 -11.73 -6.53 -21.88
CA ARG A 36 -12.77 -6.03 -20.96
C ARG A 36 -12.55 -6.58 -19.53
N PHE A 37 -11.31 -6.46 -19.04
CA PHE A 37 -10.88 -6.77 -17.68
C PHE A 37 -10.79 -8.26 -17.29
N ALA A 38 -11.00 -9.20 -18.22
CA ALA A 38 -11.05 -10.63 -17.89
C ALA A 38 -9.76 -11.22 -17.30
N PHE A 39 -8.59 -10.68 -17.68
CA PHE A 39 -7.27 -11.23 -17.35
C PHE A 39 -6.36 -10.23 -16.63
N PRO A 40 -6.65 -9.86 -15.36
CA PRO A 40 -5.77 -8.98 -14.60
C PRO A 40 -4.47 -9.68 -14.21
N ALA A 41 -3.38 -8.92 -14.26
CA ALA A 41 -2.06 -9.27 -13.74
C ALA A 41 -1.97 -8.87 -12.26
N GLU A 42 -2.80 -9.49 -11.43
CA GLU A 42 -2.83 -9.29 -9.97
C GLU A 42 -2.74 -10.65 -9.28
N GLU A 43 -1.84 -10.76 -8.31
CA GLU A 43 -1.56 -12.00 -7.59
C GLU A 43 -2.50 -12.17 -6.38
N ALA A 44 -2.92 -11.08 -5.76
CA ALA A 44 -3.86 -11.12 -4.64
C ALA A 44 -5.25 -11.59 -5.13
N PRO A 45 -5.78 -12.73 -4.67
CA PRO A 45 -7.03 -13.29 -5.22
C PRO A 45 -8.23 -12.34 -5.13
N HIS A 46 -8.33 -11.57 -4.05
CA HIS A 46 -9.40 -10.59 -3.84
C HIS A 46 -9.25 -9.37 -4.77
N GLY A 47 -8.01 -8.87 -4.94
CA GLY A 47 -7.72 -7.78 -5.87
C GLY A 47 -7.99 -8.18 -7.30
N ARG A 48 -7.54 -9.38 -7.68
CA ARG A 48 -7.79 -10.01 -8.98
C ARG A 48 -9.28 -10.11 -9.28
N TRP A 49 -10.07 -10.61 -8.33
CA TRP A 49 -11.52 -10.72 -8.50
C TRP A 49 -12.19 -9.36 -8.71
N LEU A 50 -11.83 -8.35 -7.92
CA LEU A 50 -12.37 -6.99 -8.08
C LEU A 50 -12.00 -6.39 -9.45
N LEU A 51 -10.75 -6.55 -9.89
CA LEU A 51 -10.28 -6.09 -11.20
C LEU A 51 -11.00 -6.80 -12.35
N GLN A 52 -11.32 -8.10 -12.21
CA GLN A 52 -12.13 -8.83 -13.20
C GLN A 52 -13.54 -8.26 -13.36
N GLN A 53 -14.10 -7.68 -12.31
CA GLN A 53 -15.42 -7.03 -12.40
C GLN A 53 -15.28 -5.62 -12.99
N HIS A 54 -14.46 -4.76 -12.38
CA HIS A 54 -14.19 -3.41 -12.86
C HIS A 54 -13.04 -2.75 -12.07
N PRO A 55 -12.13 -1.98 -12.69
CA PRO A 55 -11.07 -1.28 -11.97
C PRO A 55 -11.57 -0.28 -10.91
N ALA A 56 -12.76 0.32 -11.10
CA ALA A 56 -13.37 1.17 -10.08
C ALA A 56 -13.82 0.41 -8.82
N LEU A 57 -14.20 -0.87 -8.95
CA LEU A 57 -14.52 -1.71 -7.79
C LEU A 57 -13.27 -2.03 -6.99
N PHE A 58 -12.15 -2.26 -7.68
CA PHE A 58 -10.84 -2.38 -7.02
C PHE A 58 -10.51 -1.10 -6.24
N ALA A 59 -10.60 0.07 -6.88
CA ALA A 59 -10.37 1.36 -6.21
C ALA A 59 -11.30 1.59 -4.99
N GLY A 60 -12.59 1.27 -5.11
CA GLY A 60 -13.52 1.34 -3.99
C GLY A 60 -13.18 0.37 -2.85
N GLY A 61 -12.80 -0.87 -3.20
CA GLY A 61 -12.31 -1.87 -2.26
C GLY A 61 -11.04 -1.41 -1.54
N SER A 62 -10.11 -0.76 -2.25
CA SER A 62 -8.91 -0.14 -1.66
C SER A 62 -9.25 0.90 -0.60
N LEU A 63 -10.26 1.76 -0.84
CA LEU A 63 -10.70 2.75 0.16
C LEU A 63 -11.29 2.07 1.40
N ILE A 64 -12.12 1.04 1.21
CA ILE A 64 -12.68 0.25 2.32
C ILE A 64 -11.54 -0.41 3.11
N TRP A 65 -10.53 -0.96 2.43
CA TRP A 65 -9.35 -1.56 3.05
C TRP A 65 -8.56 -0.54 3.88
N CYS A 66 -8.32 0.66 3.33
CA CYS A 66 -7.70 1.78 4.05
C CYS A 66 -8.44 2.13 5.34
N LEU A 67 -9.76 2.26 5.27
CA LEU A 67 -10.59 2.55 6.44
C LEU A 67 -10.56 1.41 7.46
N ALA A 68 -10.59 0.16 7.01
CA ALA A 68 -10.58 -1.01 7.87
C ALA A 68 -9.29 -1.09 8.71
N TYR A 69 -8.12 -0.99 8.08
CA TYR A 69 -6.88 -1.06 8.86
C TYR A 69 -6.60 0.23 9.63
N ALA A 70 -7.02 1.41 9.16
CA ALA A 70 -6.93 2.63 9.95
C ALA A 70 -7.77 2.49 11.22
N GLY A 71 -8.99 1.97 11.11
CA GLY A 71 -9.82 1.58 12.26
C GLY A 71 -9.11 0.60 13.19
N ALA A 72 -8.50 -0.45 12.64
CA ALA A 72 -7.73 -1.41 13.43
C ALA A 72 -6.57 -0.75 14.20
N ILE A 73 -5.72 0.06 13.54
CA ILE A 73 -4.60 0.78 14.18
C ILE A 73 -5.12 1.71 15.29
N LEU A 74 -6.24 2.39 15.05
CA LEU A 74 -6.84 3.31 16.02
C LEU A 74 -7.45 2.59 17.23
N LEU A 75 -7.86 1.33 17.12
CA LEU A 75 -8.54 0.58 18.18
C LEU A 75 -7.63 -0.40 18.93
N LEU A 76 -6.62 -0.96 18.26
CA LEU A 76 -5.73 -1.97 18.82
C LEU A 76 -4.84 -1.45 19.97
N PRO A 77 -4.35 -2.36 20.85
CA PRO A 77 -3.33 -2.02 21.82
C PRO A 77 -2.02 -1.63 21.11
N ARG A 78 -1.20 -0.80 21.76
CA ARG A 78 -0.01 -0.16 21.15
C ARG A 78 0.87 -1.11 20.35
N ARG A 79 1.24 -2.26 20.92
CA ARG A 79 2.11 -3.23 20.24
C ARG A 79 1.47 -3.76 18.96
N ALA A 80 0.20 -4.17 19.03
CA ALA A 80 -0.54 -4.66 17.87
C ALA A 80 -0.75 -3.57 16.81
N ALA A 81 -1.06 -2.33 17.22
CA ALA A 81 -1.20 -1.20 16.29
C ALA A 81 0.10 -0.93 15.51
N LEU A 82 1.25 -0.95 16.19
CA LEU A 82 2.57 -0.81 15.57
C LEU A 82 2.88 -1.97 14.62
N THR A 83 2.63 -3.21 15.05
CA THR A 83 2.85 -4.40 14.24
C THR A 83 2.00 -4.37 12.98
N VAL A 84 0.70 -4.03 13.08
CA VAL A 84 -0.20 -3.90 11.93
C VAL A 84 0.26 -2.79 10.99
N ALA A 85 0.59 -1.61 11.51
CA ALA A 85 1.08 -0.50 10.69
C ALA A 85 2.36 -0.89 9.93
N LEU A 86 3.33 -1.52 10.60
CA LEU A 86 4.58 -1.96 9.98
C LEU A 86 4.33 -3.06 8.94
N ALA A 87 3.48 -4.05 9.25
CA ALA A 87 3.15 -5.12 8.32
C ALA A 87 2.53 -4.58 7.02
N LEU A 88 1.62 -3.61 7.13
CA LEU A 88 1.00 -2.95 5.97
C LEU A 88 2.00 -2.12 5.17
N VAL A 89 2.90 -1.40 5.84
CA VAL A 89 4.00 -0.68 5.17
C VAL A 89 4.86 -1.66 4.37
N ILE A 90 5.29 -2.77 4.96
CA ILE A 90 6.10 -3.80 4.29
C ILE A 90 5.33 -4.36 3.08
N GLY A 91 4.07 -4.77 3.28
CA GLY A 91 3.25 -5.38 2.23
C GLY A 91 3.06 -4.46 1.02
N HIS A 92 2.64 -3.21 1.23
CA HIS A 92 2.38 -2.28 0.14
C HIS A 92 3.66 -1.70 -0.48
N THR A 93 4.77 -1.62 0.27
CA THR A 93 6.10 -1.34 -0.30
C THR A 93 6.51 -2.45 -1.26
N TRP A 94 6.32 -3.71 -0.84
CA TRP A 94 6.63 -4.87 -1.67
C TRP A 94 5.75 -4.91 -2.92
N GLY A 95 4.43 -4.76 -2.78
CA GLY A 95 3.50 -4.71 -3.93
C GLY A 95 3.92 -3.63 -4.94
N SER A 96 4.14 -2.41 -4.47
CA SER A 96 4.64 -1.30 -5.30
C SER A 96 5.97 -1.64 -6.00
N ALA A 97 6.91 -2.26 -5.28
CA ALA A 97 8.21 -2.65 -5.85
C ALA A 97 8.07 -3.72 -6.94
N THR A 98 7.15 -4.69 -6.80
CA THR A 98 6.91 -5.70 -7.84
C THR A 98 6.41 -5.06 -9.14
N TRP A 99 5.56 -4.04 -9.06
CA TRP A 99 5.15 -3.24 -10.21
C TRP A 99 6.32 -2.45 -10.81
N LEU A 100 7.10 -1.74 -9.99
CA LEU A 100 8.27 -0.98 -10.47
C LEU A 100 9.30 -1.86 -11.17
N VAL A 101 9.59 -3.04 -10.62
CA VAL A 101 10.50 -4.00 -11.23
C VAL A 101 9.87 -4.52 -12.52
N SER A 102 8.68 -5.13 -12.49
CA SER A 102 8.06 -5.72 -13.68
C SER A 102 7.92 -4.74 -14.85
N TRP A 103 7.62 -3.46 -14.57
CA TRP A 103 7.46 -2.42 -15.57
C TRP A 103 8.77 -1.90 -16.14
N LEU A 104 9.76 -1.65 -15.27
CA LEU A 104 11.00 -0.98 -15.64
C LEU A 104 12.18 -1.96 -15.75
N THR A 105 11.92 -3.27 -15.76
CA THR A 105 12.93 -4.32 -15.95
C THR A 105 13.72 -4.07 -17.24
N TYR A 106 13.08 -3.54 -18.29
CA TYR A 106 13.75 -3.22 -19.55
C TYR A 106 14.69 -2.00 -19.50
N ARG A 107 14.70 -1.20 -18.42
CA ARG A 107 15.47 0.06 -18.34
C ARG A 107 16.50 0.12 -17.22
N SER A 108 16.74 -0.97 -16.49
CA SER A 108 17.63 -1.02 -15.30
C SER A 108 17.24 -0.07 -14.15
N SER A 109 16.29 0.84 -14.36
CA SER A 109 15.84 1.85 -13.39
C SER A 109 14.85 1.29 -12.37
N GLY A 110 14.13 0.22 -12.68
CA GLY A 110 13.18 -0.41 -11.76
C GLY A 110 13.82 -0.87 -10.45
N TYR A 111 15.06 -1.38 -10.53
CA TYR A 111 15.85 -1.74 -9.35
C TYR A 111 16.14 -0.52 -8.47
N TRP A 112 16.70 0.54 -9.05
CA TRP A 112 17.06 1.75 -8.32
C TRP A 112 15.84 2.48 -7.73
N LEU A 113 14.73 2.53 -8.47
CA LEU A 113 13.48 3.10 -7.96
C LEU A 113 12.88 2.25 -6.85
N SER A 114 13.03 0.93 -6.90
CA SER A 114 12.60 0.06 -5.79
C SER A 114 13.45 0.32 -4.54
N LEU A 115 14.77 0.43 -4.67
CA LEU A 115 15.64 0.81 -3.54
C LEU A 115 15.25 2.16 -2.94
N LEU A 116 14.99 3.16 -3.78
CA LEU A 116 14.52 4.47 -3.35
C LEU A 116 13.17 4.34 -2.63
N LEU A 117 12.23 3.57 -3.17
CA LEU A 117 10.94 3.30 -2.56
C LEU A 117 11.09 2.66 -1.17
N PHE A 118 11.93 1.63 -1.01
CA PHE A 118 12.19 1.02 0.31
C PHE A 118 12.76 2.03 1.30
N LEU A 119 13.75 2.83 0.88
CA LEU A 119 14.34 3.86 1.72
C LEU A 119 13.31 4.93 2.13
N SER A 120 12.53 5.44 1.18
CA SER A 120 11.48 6.43 1.44
C SER A 120 10.38 5.87 2.34
N SER A 121 9.99 4.61 2.16
CA SER A 121 8.99 3.93 2.99
C SER A 121 9.46 3.76 4.43
N ALA A 122 10.73 3.38 4.61
CA ALA A 122 11.36 3.28 5.93
C ALA A 122 11.45 4.65 6.61
N ALA A 123 11.96 5.68 5.91
CA ALA A 123 12.04 7.03 6.43
C ALA A 123 10.66 7.58 6.84
N LEU A 124 9.65 7.37 5.99
CA LEU A 124 8.27 7.76 6.26
C LEU A 124 7.72 7.09 7.52
N PHE A 125 7.96 5.79 7.69
CA PHE A 125 7.52 5.06 8.88
C PHE A 125 8.25 5.54 10.15
N VAL A 126 9.56 5.79 10.08
CA VAL A 126 10.34 6.32 11.21
C VAL A 126 9.80 7.68 11.66
N VAL A 127 9.60 8.62 10.72
CA VAL A 127 9.03 9.94 11.04
C VAL A 127 7.65 9.82 11.67
N ALA A 128 6.78 8.96 11.11
CA ALA A 128 5.46 8.71 11.66
C ALA A 128 5.53 8.12 13.08
N LEU A 129 6.45 7.20 13.32
CA LEU A 129 6.67 6.60 14.63
C LEU A 129 7.14 7.63 15.65
N GLU A 130 8.13 8.46 15.33
CA GLU A 130 8.64 9.52 16.20
C GLU A 130 7.54 10.51 16.59
N ARG A 131 6.73 10.96 15.61
CA ARG A 131 5.59 11.84 15.87
C ARG A 131 4.54 11.18 16.76
N SER A 132 4.28 9.89 16.53
CA SER A 132 3.41 9.07 17.36
C SER A 132 3.91 8.94 18.80
N LEU A 133 5.22 8.87 19.02
CA LEU A 133 5.81 8.74 20.36
C LEU A 133 5.86 10.08 21.10
N GLY A 134 6.23 11.17 20.42
CA GLY A 134 6.30 12.52 20.99
C GLY A 134 4.96 13.10 21.42
N GLU A 135 3.85 12.51 20.98
CA GLU A 135 2.48 12.83 21.43
C GLU A 135 1.96 11.89 22.54
N SER A 136 2.84 11.15 23.22
CA SER A 136 2.50 10.41 24.44
C SER A 136 2.51 11.36 25.65
N PRO A 137 1.45 11.39 26.48
CA PRO A 137 1.45 12.17 27.71
C PRO A 137 2.53 11.69 28.69
#